data_AF-A0A536X4Z0-F1
#
_entry.id   AF-A0A536X4Z0-F1
#
_cell.length_a   1.000
_cell.length_b   1.000
_cell.length_c   1.000
_cell.angle_alpha   90.00
_cell.angle_beta   90.00
_cell.angle_gamma   90.00
#
_symmetry.space_group_name_H-M   'P 1'
#
loop_
_entity.id
_entity.type
_entity.pdbx_description
1 polymer ?
#
loop_
_entity_poly.entity_id
_entity_poly.type
_entity_poly.pdbx_seq_one_letter_code
_entity_poly.pdbx_strand_id
1 'polypeptide(L)'
;MRHKSFVWLCLLPLAVVTTAFFVLPMARLVVTGAEGPQGLAGYLAILVEPRYRATLINTVLLATATTIVTLAIATVAGMFLQRHRFPGRAVLIAMLTFPLAFPGVVVGFLIILLAGRQGLIGDFSNRLFGEKLVFAYSIYGLFLGYLYFSIPRVILTIMAAVQKLDVGLEEAARSLGA
;
A
#
# COMPACT_ATOMS: atom_id res chain seq x y z
N MET A 1 7.18 31.56 31.24
CA MET A 1 6.86 31.76 29.80
C MET A 1 5.39 31.39 29.59
N ARG A 2 4.59 32.22 28.91
CA ARG A 2 3.18 31.88 28.60
C ARG A 2 3.17 30.55 27.82
N HIS A 3 2.36 29.58 28.23
CA HIS A 3 2.25 28.24 27.63
C HIS A 3 2.21 28.27 26.09
N LYS A 4 1.54 29.27 25.50
CA LYS A 4 1.48 29.48 24.04
C LYS A 4 2.86 29.77 23.40
N SER A 5 3.69 30.61 24.02
CA SER A 5 5.01 30.99 23.47
C SER A 5 5.99 29.83 23.48
N PHE A 6 5.90 28.92 24.46
CA PHE A 6 6.71 27.71 24.51
C PHE A 6 6.34 26.72 23.39
N VAL A 7 5.03 26.50 23.16
CA VAL A 7 4.55 25.66 22.06
C VAL A 7 4.99 26.21 20.70
N TRP A 8 4.88 27.52 20.47
CA TRP A 8 5.34 28.14 19.21
C TRP A 8 6.85 27.96 18.99
N LEU A 9 7.65 28.05 20.06
CA LEU A 9 9.09 27.87 19.97
C LEU A 9 9.47 26.42 19.65
N CYS A 10 8.70 25.44 20.14
CA CYS A 10 8.85 24.03 19.76
C CYS A 10 8.37 23.72 18.33
N LEU A 11 7.36 24.42 17.83
CA LEU A 11 6.82 24.21 16.47
C LEU A 11 7.63 24.92 15.38
N LEU A 12 8.36 25.98 15.72
CA LEU A 12 9.17 26.75 14.77
C LEU A 12 10.17 25.89 13.97
N PRO A 13 11.02 25.04 14.59
CA PRO A 13 11.95 24.21 13.82
C PRO A 13 11.22 23.22 12.90
N LEU A 14 10.11 22.64 13.36
CA LEU A 14 9.28 21.76 12.53
C LEU A 14 8.74 22.52 11.31
N ALA A 15 8.17 23.70 11.53
CA ALA A 15 7.63 24.53 10.45
C ALA A 15 8.73 24.93 9.45
N VAL A 16 9.90 25.37 9.92
CA VAL A 16 11.03 25.74 9.05
C VAL A 16 11.48 24.55 8.20
N VAL A 17 11.64 23.37 8.80
CA VAL A 17 12.06 22.17 8.06
C VAL A 17 10.99 21.73 7.06
N THR A 18 9.73 21.67 7.46
CA THR A 18 8.61 21.31 6.56
C THR A 18 8.50 22.31 5.40
N THR A 19 8.62 23.60 5.67
CA THR A 19 8.55 24.62 4.61
C THR A 19 9.74 24.51 3.67
N ALA A 20 10.97 24.43 4.18
CA ALA A 20 12.18 24.42 3.36
C ALA A 20 12.34 23.14 2.52
N PHE A 21 12.00 21.98 3.07
CA PHE A 21 12.29 20.68 2.43
C PHE A 21 11.08 19.98 1.82
N PHE A 22 9.86 20.46 2.06
CA PHE A 22 8.65 19.88 1.48
C PHE A 22 7.83 20.90 0.70
N VAL A 23 7.40 21.98 1.36
CA VAL A 23 6.49 22.97 0.73
C VAL A 23 7.18 23.70 -0.40
N LEU A 24 8.41 24.19 -0.20
CA LEU A 24 9.13 24.95 -1.21
C LEU A 24 9.46 24.10 -2.45
N PRO A 25 10.01 22.87 -2.35
CA PRO A 25 10.21 22.00 -3.51
C PRO A 25 8.90 21.66 -4.24
N MET A 26 7.81 21.39 -3.52
CA MET A 26 6.51 21.12 -4.14
C MET A 26 5.94 22.33 -4.87
N ALA A 27 6.02 23.53 -4.28
CA ALA A 27 5.61 24.76 -4.94
C ALA A 27 6.44 25.04 -6.19
N ARG A 28 7.77 24.83 -6.12
CA ARG A 28 8.66 24.94 -7.28
C ARG A 28 8.30 23.94 -8.37
N LEU A 29 8.00 22.70 -8.03
CA LEU A 29 7.58 21.69 -8.99
C LEU A 29 6.29 22.07 -9.73
N VAL A 30 5.34 22.72 -9.04
CA VAL A 30 4.11 23.24 -9.65
C VAL A 30 4.41 24.40 -10.62
N VAL A 31 5.27 25.33 -10.21
CA VAL A 31 5.67 26.46 -11.07
C VAL A 31 6.40 25.95 -12.31
N THR A 32 7.38 25.06 -12.16
CA THR A 32 8.13 24.47 -13.27
C THR A 32 7.24 23.67 -14.21
N GLY A 33 6.21 22.99 -13.70
CA GLY A 33 5.23 22.32 -14.55
C GLY A 33 4.37 23.29 -15.39
N ALA A 34 4.19 24.52 -14.92
CA ALA A 34 3.48 25.59 -15.62
C ALA A 34 4.37 26.46 -16.52
N GLU A 35 5.69 26.26 -16.56
CA GLU A 35 6.61 27.01 -17.43
C GLU A 35 6.58 26.52 -18.90
N GLY A 36 5.88 25.42 -19.19
CA GLY A 36 5.75 24.86 -20.54
C GLY A 36 4.88 25.69 -21.50
N PRO A 37 4.83 25.32 -22.80
CA PRO A 37 4.09 26.06 -23.84
C PRO A 37 2.60 26.24 -23.58
N GLN A 38 2.01 25.35 -22.76
CA GLN A 38 0.59 25.33 -22.41
C GLN A 38 0.31 26.03 -21.07
N GLY A 39 1.35 26.53 -20.38
CA GLY A 39 1.19 27.17 -19.08
C GLY A 39 0.51 26.27 -18.05
N LEU A 40 -0.33 26.88 -17.21
CA LEU A 40 -1.22 26.17 -16.28
C LEU A 40 -2.24 25.26 -16.97
N ALA A 41 -2.57 25.49 -18.26
CA ALA A 41 -3.48 24.63 -19.00
C ALA A 41 -2.89 23.24 -19.28
N GLY A 42 -1.56 23.07 -19.17
CA GLY A 42 -0.91 21.76 -19.23
C GLY A 42 -1.42 20.79 -18.14
N TYR A 43 -1.86 21.29 -16.98
CA TYR A 43 -2.48 20.45 -15.96
C TYR A 43 -3.86 19.94 -16.36
N LEU A 44 -4.65 20.76 -17.08
CA LEU A 44 -5.94 20.35 -17.60
C LEU A 44 -5.80 19.30 -18.72
N ALA A 45 -4.68 19.29 -19.42
CA ALA A 45 -4.38 18.27 -20.43
C ALA A 45 -4.38 16.84 -19.84
N ILE A 46 -4.11 16.66 -18.54
CA ILE A 46 -4.21 15.35 -17.87
C ILE A 46 -5.63 14.77 -17.95
N LEU A 47 -6.66 15.63 -17.90
CA LEU A 47 -8.07 15.24 -17.94
C LEU A 47 -8.60 15.08 -19.37
N VAL A 48 -8.06 15.87 -20.30
CA VAL A 48 -8.51 15.90 -21.69
C VAL A 48 -7.82 14.80 -22.51
N GLU A 49 -6.53 14.58 -22.30
CA GLU A 49 -5.73 13.63 -23.06
C GLU A 49 -6.15 12.17 -22.71
N PRO A 50 -6.62 11.38 -23.69
CA PRO A 50 -7.14 10.03 -23.42
C PRO A 50 -6.13 9.12 -22.73
N ARG A 51 -4.84 9.25 -23.06
CA ARG A 51 -3.77 8.44 -22.47
C ARG A 51 -3.57 8.72 -20.99
N TYR A 52 -3.50 9.98 -20.59
CA TYR A 52 -3.32 10.35 -19.18
C TYR A 52 -4.56 10.02 -18.35
N ARG A 53 -5.75 10.28 -18.89
CA ARG A 53 -7.01 9.91 -18.24
C ARG A 53 -7.11 8.41 -18.01
N ALA A 54 -6.76 7.58 -19.01
CA ALA A 54 -6.77 6.13 -18.85
C ALA A 54 -5.79 5.66 -17.77
N THR A 55 -4.57 6.20 -17.73
CA THR A 55 -3.58 5.88 -16.68
C THR A 55 -4.08 6.29 -15.29
N LEU A 56 -4.71 7.47 -15.16
CA LEU A 56 -5.27 7.94 -13.90
C LEU A 56 -6.37 7.01 -13.39
N ILE A 57 -7.34 6.67 -14.25
CA ILE A 57 -8.44 5.75 -13.92
C ILE A 57 -7.89 4.38 -13.52
N ASN A 58 -6.97 3.82 -14.29
CA ASN A 58 -6.36 2.53 -13.99
C ASN A 58 -5.64 2.54 -12.64
N THR A 59 -4.95 3.64 -12.30
CA THR A 59 -4.27 3.81 -11.01
C THR A 59 -5.26 3.83 -9.86
N VAL A 60 -6.36 4.59 -9.99
CA VAL A 60 -7.41 4.67 -8.96
C VAL A 60 -8.11 3.32 -8.78
N LEU A 61 -8.48 2.65 -9.87
CA LEU A 61 -9.12 1.33 -9.83
C LEU A 61 -8.20 0.29 -9.18
N LEU A 62 -6.93 0.27 -9.59
CA LEU A 62 -5.93 -0.61 -9.01
C LEU A 62 -5.76 -0.37 -7.51
N ALA A 63 -5.54 0.88 -7.10
CA ALA A 63 -5.35 1.22 -5.69
C ALA A 63 -6.58 0.85 -4.85
N THR A 64 -7.78 1.09 -5.38
CA THR A 64 -9.05 0.74 -4.73
C THR A 64 -9.19 -0.77 -4.59
N ALA A 65 -8.98 -1.52 -5.67
CA ALA A 65 -9.06 -2.97 -5.67
C ALA A 65 -8.04 -3.59 -4.71
N THR A 66 -6.78 -3.13 -4.77
CA THR A 66 -5.73 -3.59 -3.83
C THR A 66 -6.13 -3.30 -2.40
N THR A 67 -6.66 -2.12 -2.11
CA THR A 67 -7.07 -1.73 -0.75
C THR A 67 -8.19 -2.64 -0.24
N ILE A 68 -9.26 -2.83 -1.02
CA ILE A 68 -10.40 -3.68 -0.63
C ILE A 68 -9.94 -5.11 -0.36
N VAL A 69 -9.18 -5.70 -1.29
CA VAL A 69 -8.74 -7.10 -1.16
C VAL A 69 -7.74 -7.25 -0.03
N THR A 70 -6.80 -6.31 0.12
CA THR A 70 -5.86 -6.30 1.25
C THR A 70 -6.61 -6.21 2.57
N LEU A 71 -7.58 -5.30 2.69
CA LEU A 71 -8.36 -5.12 3.91
C LEU A 71 -9.14 -6.39 4.24
N ALA A 72 -9.79 -7.02 3.26
CA ALA A 72 -10.51 -8.28 3.48
C ALA A 72 -9.58 -9.37 4.02
N ILE A 73 -8.46 -9.62 3.36
CA ILE A 73 -7.49 -10.65 3.75
C ILE A 73 -6.86 -10.33 5.11
N ALA A 74 -6.35 -9.10 5.27
CA ALA A 74 -5.63 -8.69 6.45
C ALA A 74 -6.51 -8.55 7.69
N THR A 75 -7.79 -8.20 7.51
CA THR A 75 -8.74 -8.13 8.62
C THR A 75 -9.00 -9.52 9.18
N VAL A 76 -9.36 -10.48 8.32
CA VAL A 76 -9.58 -11.87 8.72
C VAL A 76 -8.33 -12.47 9.34
N ALA A 77 -7.19 -12.39 8.64
CA ALA A 77 -5.93 -12.95 9.13
C ALA A 77 -5.43 -12.25 10.40
N GLY A 78 -5.49 -10.91 10.45
CA GLY A 78 -5.03 -10.11 11.58
C GLY A 78 -5.85 -10.34 12.84
N MET A 79 -7.18 -10.39 12.72
CA MET A 79 -8.06 -10.73 13.86
C MET A 79 -7.75 -12.13 14.38
N PHE A 80 -7.66 -13.12 13.49
CA PHE A 80 -7.35 -14.49 13.87
C PHE A 80 -5.98 -14.60 14.55
N LEU A 81 -4.95 -14.05 13.92
CA LEU A 81 -3.58 -14.07 14.45
C LEU A 81 -3.49 -13.36 15.79
N GLN A 82 -4.24 -12.29 16.01
CA GLN A 82 -4.18 -11.58 17.27
C GLN A 82 -4.86 -12.36 18.40
N ARG A 83 -6.04 -12.92 18.14
CA ARG A 83 -6.88 -13.62 19.13
C ARG A 83 -6.39 -15.04 19.46
N HIS A 84 -5.74 -15.74 18.54
CA HIS A 84 -5.31 -17.12 18.75
C HIS A 84 -3.80 -17.25 19.07
N ARG A 85 -3.46 -18.16 19.98
CA ARG A 85 -2.07 -18.54 20.32
C ARG A 85 -1.90 -20.02 20.00
N PHE A 86 -1.01 -20.34 19.07
CA PHE A 86 -0.75 -21.71 18.61
C PHE A 86 0.73 -21.88 18.25
N PRO A 87 1.28 -23.11 18.30
CA PRO A 87 2.66 -23.38 17.93
C PRO A 87 2.90 -23.00 16.46
N GLY A 88 3.94 -22.22 16.18
CA GLY A 88 4.25 -21.73 14.82
C GLY A 88 3.64 -20.36 14.47
N ARG A 89 2.81 -19.75 15.33
CA ARG A 89 2.26 -18.40 15.11
C ARG A 89 3.34 -17.36 14.80
N ALA A 90 4.46 -17.40 15.52
CA ALA A 90 5.56 -16.45 15.33
C ALA A 90 6.20 -16.58 13.93
N VAL A 91 6.35 -17.81 13.45
CA VAL A 91 6.87 -18.09 12.10
C VAL A 91 5.90 -17.58 11.04
N LEU A 92 4.61 -17.81 11.21
CA LEU A 92 3.59 -17.31 10.28
C LEU A 92 3.59 -15.78 10.21
N ILE A 93 3.67 -15.09 11.35
CA ILE A 93 3.79 -13.63 11.38
C ILE A 93 5.09 -13.18 10.70
N ALA A 94 6.22 -13.86 10.94
CA ALA A 94 7.49 -13.55 10.28
C ALA A 94 7.39 -13.71 8.76
N MET A 95 6.77 -14.78 8.26
CA MET A 95 6.55 -14.99 6.82
C MET A 95 5.64 -13.92 6.21
N LEU A 96 4.58 -13.53 6.92
CA LEU A 96 3.67 -12.49 6.46
C LEU A 96 4.32 -11.10 6.44
N THR A 97 5.23 -10.83 7.38
CA THR A 97 5.95 -9.54 7.50
C THR A 97 7.27 -9.48 6.75
N PHE A 98 7.76 -10.63 6.26
CA PHE A 98 8.95 -10.75 5.42
C PHE A 98 9.03 -9.74 4.25
N PRO A 99 7.93 -9.39 3.55
CA PRO A 99 8.00 -8.41 2.46
C PRO A 99 8.52 -7.03 2.90
N LEU A 100 8.36 -6.66 4.18
CA LEU A 100 8.81 -5.38 4.72
C LEU A 100 10.34 -5.26 4.76
N ALA A 101 11.06 -6.38 4.71
CA ALA A 101 12.52 -6.38 4.66
C ALA A 101 13.07 -5.94 3.28
N PHE A 102 12.24 -5.92 2.25
CA PHE A 102 12.67 -5.62 0.89
C PHE A 102 12.34 -4.18 0.46
N PRO A 103 13.24 -3.53 -0.30
CA PRO A 103 12.88 -2.34 -1.08
C PRO A 103 11.74 -2.63 -2.05
N GLY A 104 10.89 -1.64 -2.34
CA GLY A 104 9.76 -1.81 -3.26
C GLY A 104 10.16 -2.29 -4.66
N VAL A 105 11.35 -1.89 -5.14
CA VAL A 105 11.91 -2.35 -6.42
C VAL A 105 12.18 -3.85 -6.43
N VAL A 106 12.68 -4.40 -5.30
CA VAL A 106 12.95 -5.84 -5.17
C VAL A 106 11.65 -6.64 -5.23
N VAL A 107 10.60 -6.15 -4.60
CA VAL A 107 9.26 -6.77 -4.68
C VAL A 107 8.75 -6.83 -6.12
N GLY A 108 8.87 -5.73 -6.86
CA GLY A 108 8.51 -5.70 -8.29
C GLY A 108 9.32 -6.71 -9.10
N PHE A 109 10.61 -6.83 -8.82
CA PHE A 109 11.48 -7.81 -9.48
C PHE A 109 11.10 -9.26 -9.15
N LEU A 110 10.70 -9.57 -7.92
CA LEU A 110 10.21 -10.90 -7.54
C LEU A 110 8.95 -11.29 -8.33
N ILE A 111 8.03 -10.34 -8.55
CA ILE A 111 6.85 -10.58 -9.41
C ILE A 111 7.28 -10.91 -10.84
N ILE A 112 8.29 -10.23 -11.38
CA ILE A 112 8.82 -10.51 -12.72
C ILE A 112 9.52 -11.88 -12.79
N LEU A 113 10.29 -12.24 -11.75
CA LEU A 113 10.93 -13.56 -11.67
C LEU A 113 9.92 -14.71 -11.56
N LEU A 114 8.76 -14.46 -10.98
CA LEU A 114 7.70 -15.47 -10.86
C LEU A 114 6.80 -15.51 -12.10
N ALA A 115 6.28 -14.36 -12.52
CA ALA A 115 5.19 -14.23 -13.50
C ALA A 115 5.60 -13.55 -14.81
N GLY A 116 6.91 -13.33 -15.03
CA GLY A 116 7.47 -12.76 -16.26
C GLY A 116 7.64 -13.80 -17.36
N ARG A 117 8.24 -13.38 -18.49
CA ARG A 117 8.40 -14.21 -19.69
C ARG A 117 9.24 -15.48 -19.48
N GLN A 118 10.20 -15.42 -18.55
CA GLN A 118 11.06 -16.52 -18.14
C GLN A 118 10.79 -16.92 -16.68
N GLY A 119 9.59 -16.62 -16.18
CA GLY A 119 9.26 -16.84 -14.78
C GLY A 119 8.80 -18.27 -14.50
N LEU A 120 8.95 -18.69 -13.24
CA LEU A 120 8.59 -20.04 -12.78
C LEU A 120 7.12 -20.39 -13.05
N ILE A 121 6.21 -19.42 -12.92
CA ILE A 121 4.77 -19.62 -13.16
C ILE A 121 4.52 -19.94 -14.64
N GLY A 122 5.17 -19.22 -15.55
CA GLY A 122 5.02 -19.45 -16.99
C GLY A 122 5.59 -20.81 -17.43
N ASP A 123 6.71 -21.23 -16.84
CA ASP A 123 7.29 -22.54 -17.13
C ASP A 123 6.43 -23.68 -16.59
N PHE A 124 5.85 -23.52 -15.40
CA PHE A 124 4.94 -24.49 -14.83
C PHE A 124 3.62 -24.58 -15.60
N SER A 125 3.03 -23.44 -15.98
CA SER A 125 1.80 -23.41 -16.77
C SER A 125 1.98 -24.06 -18.14
N ASN A 126 3.14 -23.85 -18.78
CA ASN A 126 3.44 -24.45 -20.07
C ASN A 126 3.54 -25.98 -19.99
N ARG A 127 4.08 -26.52 -18.90
CA ARG A 127 4.14 -27.98 -18.68
C ARG A 127 2.77 -28.59 -18.44
N LEU A 128 1.85 -27.85 -17.81
CA LEU A 128 0.54 -28.38 -17.42
C LEU A 128 -0.55 -28.14 -18.48
N PHE A 129 -0.53 -26.97 -19.12
CA PHE A 129 -1.59 -26.50 -20.02
C PHE A 129 -1.09 -26.25 -21.46
N GLY A 130 0.20 -26.39 -21.74
CA GLY A 130 0.78 -26.13 -23.06
C GLY A 130 0.96 -24.64 -23.40
N GLU A 131 0.62 -23.73 -22.50
CA GLU A 131 0.74 -22.28 -22.71
C GLU A 131 1.49 -21.58 -21.57
N LYS A 132 2.30 -20.57 -21.93
CA LYS A 132 3.02 -19.72 -20.96
C LYS A 132 2.13 -18.59 -20.46
N LEU A 133 1.76 -18.65 -19.19
CA LEU A 133 0.99 -17.62 -18.52
C LEU A 133 1.94 -16.53 -18.02
N VAL A 134 1.88 -15.35 -18.64
CA VAL A 134 2.76 -14.20 -18.34
C VAL A 134 1.90 -12.99 -18.01
N PHE A 135 1.93 -12.55 -16.76
CA PHE A 135 1.12 -11.41 -16.30
C PHE A 135 1.90 -10.36 -15.50
N ALA A 136 3.21 -10.54 -15.27
CA ALA A 136 4.03 -9.58 -14.52
C ALA A 136 3.96 -8.14 -15.07
N TYR A 137 3.81 -7.99 -16.39
CA TYR A 137 3.76 -6.69 -17.08
C TYR A 137 2.33 -6.16 -17.31
N SER A 138 1.34 -6.81 -16.70
CA SER A 138 -0.07 -6.44 -16.82
C SER A 138 -0.58 -5.80 -15.52
N ILE A 139 -1.80 -5.26 -15.55
CA ILE A 139 -2.48 -4.74 -14.36
C ILE A 139 -2.58 -5.80 -13.25
N TYR A 140 -2.69 -7.09 -13.61
CA TYR A 140 -2.74 -8.19 -12.65
C TYR A 140 -1.41 -8.42 -11.93
N GLY A 141 -0.29 -8.31 -12.65
CA GLY A 141 1.04 -8.39 -12.05
C GLY A 141 1.29 -7.25 -11.07
N LEU A 142 0.89 -6.03 -11.48
CA LEU A 142 0.99 -4.85 -10.64
C LEU A 142 0.08 -4.97 -9.39
N PHE A 143 -1.15 -5.46 -9.57
CA PHE A 143 -2.09 -5.73 -8.48
C PHE A 143 -1.53 -6.72 -7.46
N LEU A 144 -0.97 -7.84 -7.91
CA LEU A 144 -0.36 -8.84 -7.03
C LEU A 144 0.88 -8.30 -6.31
N GLY A 145 1.72 -7.52 -6.99
CA GLY A 145 2.86 -6.85 -6.36
C GLY A 145 2.43 -5.89 -5.25
N TYR A 146 1.42 -5.06 -5.52
CA TYR A 146 0.87 -4.15 -4.50
C TYR A 146 0.17 -4.88 -3.36
N LEU A 147 -0.56 -5.98 -3.62
CA LEU A 147 -1.14 -6.82 -2.56
C LEU A 147 -0.05 -7.36 -1.63
N TYR A 148 0.97 -8.00 -2.21
CA TYR A 148 2.09 -8.57 -1.45
C TYR A 148 2.79 -7.51 -0.59
N PHE A 149 2.94 -6.29 -1.11
CA PHE A 149 3.54 -5.17 -0.38
C PHE A 149 2.63 -4.57 0.71
N SER A 150 1.31 -4.58 0.50
CA SER A 150 0.33 -3.92 1.37
C SER A 150 -0.13 -4.80 2.53
N ILE A 151 -0.31 -6.10 2.30
CA ILE A 151 -0.74 -7.09 3.31
C ILE A 151 0.02 -6.98 4.64
N PRO A 152 1.36 -6.99 4.71
CA PRO A 152 2.07 -6.93 5.99
C PRO A 152 1.76 -5.68 6.81
N ARG A 153 1.63 -4.53 6.13
CA ARG A 153 1.36 -3.24 6.78
C ARG A 153 -0.04 -3.21 7.38
N VAL A 154 -1.02 -3.70 6.62
CA VAL A 154 -2.41 -3.72 7.06
C VAL A 154 -2.62 -4.77 8.15
N ILE A 155 -2.02 -5.97 8.03
CA ILE A 155 -2.10 -7.01 9.08
C ILE A 155 -1.58 -6.47 10.41
N LEU A 156 -0.40 -5.84 10.43
CA LEU A 156 0.17 -5.28 11.67
C LEU A 156 -0.73 -4.18 12.27
N THR A 157 -1.32 -3.35 11.41
CA THR A 157 -2.25 -2.31 11.84
C THR A 157 -3.53 -2.90 12.46
N ILE A 158 -4.13 -3.91 11.81
CA ILE A 158 -5.31 -4.61 12.33
C ILE A 158 -4.98 -5.30 13.65
N MET A 159 -3.86 -6.03 13.73
CA MET A 159 -3.47 -6.70 14.97
C MET A 159 -3.32 -5.72 16.13
N ALA A 160 -2.69 -4.56 15.89
CA ALA A 160 -2.54 -3.51 16.89
C ALA A 160 -3.89 -2.87 17.28
N ALA A 161 -4.82 -2.73 16.33
CA ALA A 161 -6.17 -2.26 16.62
C ALA A 161 -6.97 -3.26 17.45
N VAL A 162 -6.98 -4.53 17.06
CA VAL A 162 -7.67 -5.63 17.75
C VAL A 162 -7.10 -5.83 19.16
N GLN A 163 -5.80 -5.63 19.35
CA GLN A 163 -5.17 -5.68 20.68
C GLN A 163 -5.76 -4.66 21.66
N LYS A 164 -6.24 -3.51 21.17
CA LYS A 164 -6.83 -2.46 22.00
C LYS A 164 -8.32 -2.67 22.27
N LEU A 165 -8.97 -3.62 21.59
CA LEU A 165 -10.37 -3.93 21.83
C LEU A 165 -10.51 -4.72 23.14
N ASP A 166 -11.31 -4.17 24.05
CA ASP A 166 -11.66 -4.83 25.29
C ASP A 166 -12.41 -6.14 25.01
N VAL A 167 -11.91 -7.23 25.58
CA VAL A 167 -12.51 -8.57 25.48
C VAL A 167 -13.88 -8.59 26.15
N GLY A 168 -14.09 -7.81 27.20
CA GLY A 168 -15.37 -7.73 27.90
C GLY A 168 -16.52 -7.24 27.02
N LEU A 169 -16.24 -6.39 26.03
CA LEU A 169 -17.25 -5.95 25.05
C LEU A 169 -17.68 -7.10 24.13
N GLU A 170 -16.76 -8.00 23.77
CA GLU A 170 -17.08 -9.18 22.97
C GLU A 170 -17.90 -10.20 23.78
N GLU A 171 -17.57 -10.39 25.06
CA GLU A 171 -18.31 -11.28 25.97
C GLU A 171 -19.73 -10.77 26.24
N ALA A 172 -19.88 -9.45 26.41
CA ALA A 172 -21.19 -8.81 26.54
C ALA A 172 -22.04 -8.99 25.27
N ALA A 173 -21.45 -8.80 24.08
CA ALA A 173 -22.13 -9.01 22.80
C ALA A 173 -22.61 -10.46 22.65
N ARG A 174 -21.75 -11.45 22.94
CA ARG A 174 -22.13 -12.87 22.91
C ARG A 174 -23.25 -13.19 23.90
N SER A 175 -23.22 -12.57 25.09
CA SER A 175 -24.27 -12.75 26.11
C SER A 175 -25.62 -12.19 25.66
N LEU A 176 -25.63 -11.18 24.78
CA LEU A 176 -26.83 -10.59 24.17
C LEU A 176 -27.28 -11.30 22.87
N GLY A 177 -26.58 -12.36 22.44
CA GLY A 177 -26.93 -13.15 21.26
C GLY A 177 -26.41 -12.63 19.92
N ALA A 178 -25.40 -11.74 19.94
CA ALA A 178 -24.69 -11.26 18.75
C ALA A 178 -23.45 -12.10 18.42
#